data_AF-D3DEL0-F1
#
_entry.id   AF-D3DEL0-F1
#
_cell.length_a   1.000
_cell.length_b   1.000
_cell.length_c   1.000
_cell.angle_alpha   90.00
_cell.angle_beta   90.00
_cell.angle_gamma   90.00
#
_symmetry.space_group_name_H-M   'P 1'
#
loop_
_entity.id
_entity.type
_entity.pdbx_description
1 polymer ?
#
loop_
_entity_poly.entity_id
_entity_poly.type
_entity_poly.pdbx_seq_one_letter_code
_entity_poly.pdbx_strand_id
1 'polypeptide(L)'
;MVLLNQPKYSAILNKINSIYAQGEEVVIRTLDPVSGAIPTAASITKVNDEINKAISENQLKPKKDNADAFANYQFFKLDKTKIMGMSTNMMKQPQNYSFVGYSVGVTGMQSGQTTIPNWNFAQRIVWSSGAPRAPLASQTETPQAETPPMSAPQGVEPAQQQGDSSPKQASETQEVSPTPAAEVQAQQADTEQPATSQGTPLTDVSWIYSLSGTDVKYTFTFNYFGPSMAYLYFPYKLVKSDDSVGLQYKLNNNNPVALNFGVEANANGPAASVDNINVAKVNLANLNFGENTIEFSVPMNKVAPMIGNMYITSDVANQGAVYNQIFGNTNSSSDAAATSVTVDMLKGYSLASDWSTVISQYAGNDLTVDNMQKPNEKFYLVGYVGGKSPRTYRGSDVTMNVQKSPAVSDTNKRDYIFYVNAPKDGAYSISGVYISGTQNTEIANSWLQFKTGDETNVLQVETPGNNNTEKVASGNWTTKLATFDTARENTKLNPKGKKTLNLKAGLNKIIVNGKDGTGDAPNFGNITFTLMNPSM
;
A
#
# COMPACT_ATOMS: atom_id res chain seq x y z
N MET A 1 -9.99 34.57 -12.55
CA MET A 1 -11.06 34.46 -11.52
C MET A 1 -11.03 33.05 -10.98
N VAL A 2 -10.71 32.87 -9.69
CA VAL A 2 -10.57 31.54 -9.09
C VAL A 2 -11.94 31.06 -8.62
N LEU A 3 -12.54 30.08 -9.30
CA LEU A 3 -13.84 29.53 -8.94
C LEU A 3 -13.74 28.66 -7.68
N LEU A 4 -14.52 28.99 -6.65
CA LEU A 4 -14.64 28.28 -5.36
C LEU A 4 -16.01 27.61 -5.17
N ASN A 5 -16.80 27.50 -6.24
CA ASN A 5 -18.16 26.98 -6.22
C ASN A 5 -18.25 25.44 -6.14
N GLN A 6 -17.13 24.73 -6.22
CA GLN A 6 -17.11 23.27 -6.11
C GLN A 6 -17.21 22.83 -4.64
N PRO A 7 -17.96 21.76 -4.32
CA PRO A 7 -18.16 21.31 -2.93
C PRO A 7 -16.87 21.11 -2.13
N LYS A 8 -15.80 20.61 -2.77
CA LYS A 8 -14.48 20.40 -2.16
C LYS A 8 -13.82 21.68 -1.62
N TYR A 9 -14.25 22.87 -2.07
CA TYR A 9 -13.76 24.16 -1.59
C TYR A 9 -14.69 24.83 -0.57
N SER A 10 -15.74 24.14 -0.10
CA SER A 10 -16.78 24.73 0.75
C SER A 10 -16.25 25.41 2.03
N ALA A 11 -15.27 24.83 2.73
CA ALA A 11 -14.72 25.49 3.92
C ALA A 11 -13.89 26.75 3.58
N ILE A 12 -13.19 26.75 2.45
CA ILE A 12 -12.48 27.94 1.94
C ILE A 12 -13.49 29.05 1.65
N LEU A 13 -14.56 28.72 0.93
CA LEU A 13 -15.63 29.66 0.59
C LEU A 13 -16.31 30.21 1.85
N ASN A 14 -16.65 29.35 2.81
CA ASN A 14 -17.24 29.76 4.08
C ASN A 14 -16.33 30.70 4.85
N LYS A 15 -15.01 30.42 4.89
CA LYS A 15 -14.04 31.30 5.56
C LYS A 15 -13.95 32.67 4.88
N ILE A 16 -13.94 32.71 3.55
CA ILE A 16 -13.91 33.96 2.79
C ILE A 16 -15.21 34.76 3.00
N ASN A 17 -16.37 34.11 2.89
CA ASN A 17 -17.67 34.76 3.10
C ASN A 17 -17.79 35.33 4.53
N SER A 18 -17.27 34.62 5.55
CA SER A 18 -17.23 35.11 6.93
C SER A 18 -16.35 36.36 7.10
N ILE A 19 -15.31 36.53 6.27
CA ILE A 19 -14.47 37.74 6.28
C ILE A 19 -15.18 38.88 5.53
N TYR A 20 -15.82 38.59 4.39
CA TYR A 20 -16.63 39.58 3.67
C TYR A 20 -17.80 40.12 4.50
N ALA A 21 -18.50 39.26 5.26
CA ALA A 21 -19.57 39.68 6.15
C ALA A 21 -19.11 40.70 7.22
N GLN A 22 -17.87 40.58 7.70
CA GLN A 22 -17.27 41.58 8.60
C GLN A 22 -17.04 42.91 7.88
N GLY A 23 -16.68 42.89 6.60
CA GLY A 23 -16.61 44.08 5.74
C GLY A 23 -17.96 44.74 5.53
N GLU A 24 -19.01 43.96 5.28
CA GLU A 24 -20.38 44.46 5.15
C GLU A 24 -20.85 45.14 6.45
N GLU A 25 -20.57 44.56 7.62
CA GLU A 25 -20.90 45.16 8.91
C GLU A 25 -20.20 46.52 9.12
N VAL A 26 -18.94 46.63 8.73
CA VAL A 26 -18.20 47.90 8.76
C VAL A 26 -18.86 48.94 7.87
N VAL A 27 -19.22 48.57 6.63
CA VAL A 27 -19.89 49.48 5.68
C VAL A 27 -21.24 49.94 6.20
N ILE A 28 -22.06 49.03 6.73
CA ILE A 28 -23.38 49.35 7.31
C ILE A 28 -23.23 50.38 8.44
N ARG A 29 -22.29 50.17 9.36
CA ARG A 29 -22.04 51.09 10.48
C ARG A 29 -21.51 52.46 10.06
N THR A 30 -20.88 52.57 8.89
CA THR A 30 -20.43 53.84 8.32
C THR A 30 -21.55 54.60 7.61
N LEU A 31 -22.46 53.89 6.92
CA LEU A 31 -23.53 54.49 6.12
C LEU A 31 -24.80 54.82 6.92
N ASP A 32 -25.10 54.03 7.95
CA ASP A 32 -26.25 54.23 8.84
C ASP A 32 -25.86 53.86 10.29
N PRO A 33 -25.50 54.84 11.14
CA PRO A 33 -25.07 54.58 12.51
C PRO A 33 -26.26 54.22 13.41
N VAL A 34 -27.01 53.15 13.09
CA VAL A 34 -28.15 52.65 13.87
C VAL A 34 -27.74 52.27 15.32
N SER A 35 -26.46 52.02 15.57
CA SER A 35 -25.89 51.67 16.89
C SER A 35 -25.06 52.76 17.58
N GLY A 36 -24.92 53.95 16.96
CA GLY A 36 -24.22 55.10 17.54
C GLY A 36 -22.68 55.03 17.62
N ALA A 37 -22.04 53.89 17.32
CA ALA A 37 -20.58 53.74 17.36
C ALA A 37 -19.96 53.69 15.95
N ILE A 38 -19.31 54.78 15.54
CA ILE A 38 -18.58 54.90 14.27
C ILE A 38 -17.36 53.96 14.27
N PRO A 39 -17.14 53.13 13.23
CA PRO A 39 -15.92 52.32 13.10
C PRO A 39 -14.65 53.19 13.08
N THR A 40 -13.57 52.73 13.72
CA THR A 40 -12.28 53.44 13.70
C THR A 40 -11.53 53.14 12.40
N ALA A 41 -10.65 54.04 11.95
CA ALA A 41 -9.77 53.80 10.81
C ALA A 41 -8.97 52.49 10.97
N ALA A 42 -8.49 52.18 12.19
CA ALA A 42 -7.80 50.93 12.47
C ALA A 42 -8.66 49.68 12.23
N SER A 43 -9.96 49.74 12.60
CA SER A 43 -10.88 48.61 12.35
C SER A 43 -11.17 48.41 10.86
N ILE A 44 -11.30 49.50 10.10
CA ILE A 44 -11.50 49.46 8.64
C ILE A 44 -10.26 48.88 7.95
N THR A 45 -9.07 49.39 8.27
CA THR A 45 -7.81 48.90 7.72
C THR A 45 -7.62 47.42 8.03
N LYS A 46 -7.88 46.99 9.27
CA LYS A 46 -7.77 45.59 9.66
C LYS A 46 -8.65 44.68 8.80
N VAL A 47 -9.93 45.01 8.62
CA VAL A 47 -10.86 44.19 7.82
C VAL A 47 -10.46 44.17 6.35
N ASN A 48 -10.06 45.32 5.79
CA ASN A 48 -9.54 45.41 4.43
C ASN A 48 -8.29 44.56 4.22
N ASP A 49 -7.34 44.58 5.17
CA ASP A 49 -6.13 43.78 5.14
C ASP A 49 -6.45 42.28 5.25
N GLU A 50 -7.41 41.90 6.11
CA GLU A 50 -7.88 40.52 6.24
C GLU A 50 -8.55 40.00 4.95
N ILE A 51 -9.39 40.82 4.29
CA ILE A 51 -9.98 40.51 2.98
C ILE A 51 -8.87 40.29 1.95
N ASN A 52 -7.99 41.29 1.77
CA ASN A 52 -6.91 41.24 0.79
C ASN A 52 -5.99 40.05 1.02
N LYS A 53 -5.65 39.76 2.28
CA LYS A 53 -4.87 38.57 2.64
C LYS A 53 -5.61 37.28 2.30
N ALA A 54 -6.90 37.17 2.62
CA ALA A 54 -7.68 35.95 2.41
C ALA A 54 -7.87 35.61 0.93
N ILE A 55 -8.02 36.62 0.07
CA ILE A 55 -8.19 36.44 -1.39
C ILE A 55 -6.86 36.42 -2.15
N SER A 56 -5.74 36.79 -1.51
CA SER A 56 -4.43 36.78 -2.14
C SER A 56 -4.06 35.38 -2.64
N GLU A 57 -3.50 35.30 -3.83
CA GLU A 57 -3.17 34.03 -4.47
C GLU A 57 -2.21 33.18 -3.62
N ASN A 58 -1.22 33.81 -2.99
CA ASN A 58 -0.26 33.16 -2.10
C ASN A 58 -0.90 32.51 -0.86
N GLN A 59 -2.10 32.94 -0.46
CA GLN A 59 -2.84 32.34 0.66
C GLN A 59 -3.91 31.36 0.17
N LEU A 60 -4.51 31.61 -0.98
CA LEU A 60 -5.61 30.82 -1.51
C LEU A 60 -5.14 29.57 -2.25
N LYS A 61 -4.09 29.69 -3.07
CA LYS A 61 -3.60 28.59 -3.91
C LYS A 61 -3.16 27.37 -3.08
N PRO A 62 -2.36 27.48 -2.01
CA PRO A 62 -1.96 26.30 -1.22
C PRO A 62 -3.15 25.59 -0.56
N LYS A 63 -4.18 26.34 -0.16
CA LYS A 63 -5.40 25.79 0.45
C LYS A 63 -6.24 25.04 -0.58
N LYS A 64 -6.31 25.56 -1.81
CA LYS A 64 -6.95 24.87 -2.93
C LYS A 64 -6.20 23.60 -3.30
N ASP A 65 -4.88 23.67 -3.48
CA ASP A 65 -4.05 22.52 -3.80
C ASP A 65 -4.22 21.42 -2.74
N ASN A 66 -4.27 21.80 -1.46
CA ASN A 66 -4.59 20.89 -0.36
C ASN A 66 -6.01 20.29 -0.49
N ALA A 67 -7.04 21.11 -0.69
CA ALA A 67 -8.41 20.63 -0.84
C ALA A 67 -8.57 19.70 -2.06
N ASP A 68 -7.85 19.96 -3.15
CA ASP A 68 -7.79 19.11 -4.34
C ASP A 68 -7.10 17.77 -4.04
N ALA A 69 -5.99 17.80 -3.30
CA ALA A 69 -5.27 16.61 -2.89
C ALA A 69 -6.13 15.69 -1.99
N PHE A 70 -6.90 16.27 -1.06
CA PHE A 70 -7.86 15.53 -0.24
C PHE A 70 -9.13 15.14 -1.00
N ALA A 71 -9.54 15.87 -2.05
CA ALA A 71 -10.67 15.47 -2.87
C ALA A 71 -10.40 14.14 -3.58
N ASN A 72 -9.16 13.85 -3.97
CA ASN A 72 -8.74 12.51 -4.37
C ASN A 72 -8.59 11.61 -3.13
N TYR A 73 -7.40 11.58 -2.53
CA TYR A 73 -7.12 11.06 -1.18
C TYR A 73 -5.69 11.43 -0.79
N GLN A 74 -5.40 11.45 0.50
CA GLN A 74 -4.05 11.62 1.05
C GLN A 74 -3.64 10.36 1.82
N PHE A 75 -2.38 9.93 1.61
CA PHE A 75 -1.80 8.75 2.22
C PHE A 75 -0.99 9.11 3.47
N PHE A 76 -1.24 8.39 4.56
CA PHE A 76 -0.57 8.54 5.84
C PHE A 76 0.06 7.20 6.22
N LYS A 77 1.37 7.08 5.96
CA LYS A 77 2.18 5.92 6.34
C LYS A 77 2.28 5.81 7.87
N LEU A 78 2.18 4.59 8.39
CA LEU A 78 2.41 4.34 9.81
C LEU A 78 3.88 4.57 10.16
N ASP A 79 4.10 5.12 11.35
CA ASP A 79 5.41 5.54 11.83
C ASP A 79 5.51 5.22 13.33
N LYS A 80 6.49 4.40 13.74
CA LYS A 80 6.64 4.04 15.15
C LYS A 80 6.84 5.25 16.06
N THR A 81 7.42 6.35 15.54
CA THR A 81 7.74 7.54 16.34
C THR A 81 6.47 8.27 16.78
N LYS A 82 5.35 7.98 16.13
CA LYS A 82 4.02 8.50 16.42
C LYS A 82 3.25 7.66 17.44
N ILE A 83 3.85 6.58 17.95
CA ILE A 83 3.26 5.80 19.04
C ILE A 83 3.81 6.32 20.38
N MET A 84 2.91 6.73 21.27
CA MET A 84 3.22 7.24 22.61
C MET A 84 2.92 6.19 23.68
N GLY A 85 3.50 6.34 24.88
CA GLY A 85 3.14 5.55 26.07
C GLY A 85 3.79 4.17 26.19
N MET A 86 4.78 3.83 25.35
CA MET A 86 5.41 2.50 25.37
C MET A 86 6.67 2.44 26.24
N SER A 87 6.86 1.33 26.96
CA SER A 87 8.04 1.08 27.81
C SER A 87 9.25 0.56 27.01
N THR A 88 10.45 0.76 27.58
CA THR A 88 11.78 0.80 26.96
C THR A 88 12.31 -0.46 26.24
N ASN A 89 11.54 -1.54 26.08
CA ASN A 89 11.97 -2.74 25.36
C ASN A 89 11.13 -2.95 24.10
N MET A 90 11.55 -2.30 23.00
CA MET A 90 10.79 -2.21 21.77
C MET A 90 11.69 -2.49 20.57
N MET A 91 11.68 -3.71 20.02
CA MET A 91 12.51 -4.04 18.86
C MET A 91 12.30 -3.03 17.72
N LYS A 92 13.41 -2.55 17.14
CA LYS A 92 13.44 -1.51 16.09
C LYS A 92 12.44 -1.84 14.98
N GLN A 93 11.58 -0.87 14.58
CA GLN A 93 10.83 -0.94 13.31
C GLN A 93 11.83 -1.24 12.17
N PRO A 94 11.72 -2.38 11.49
CA PRO A 94 12.69 -2.78 10.48
C PRO A 94 12.48 -2.08 9.13
N GLN A 95 13.55 -1.95 8.35
CA GLN A 95 13.61 -1.10 7.15
C GLN A 95 12.79 -1.62 5.95
N ASN A 96 12.68 -2.94 5.78
CA ASN A 96 11.90 -3.58 4.72
C ASN A 96 10.84 -4.46 5.36
N TYR A 97 9.64 -3.90 5.49
CA TYR A 97 8.50 -4.52 6.13
C TYR A 97 7.47 -4.94 5.12
N SER A 98 6.93 -6.16 5.27
CA SER A 98 6.14 -6.72 4.19
C SER A 98 4.88 -7.45 4.66
N PHE A 99 3.78 -6.82 4.26
CA PHE A 99 2.47 -7.23 3.71
C PHE A 99 1.65 -8.32 4.34
N VAL A 100 2.24 -9.20 5.12
CA VAL A 100 1.59 -10.48 5.36
C VAL A 100 1.16 -10.53 6.80
N GLY A 101 -0.04 -10.02 7.05
CA GLY A 101 -0.78 -10.45 8.22
C GLY A 101 -0.95 -11.98 8.13
N TYR A 102 -1.12 -12.66 9.25
CA TYR A 102 -1.33 -14.10 9.18
C TYR A 102 -2.81 -14.41 9.02
N SER A 103 -3.19 -15.40 8.21
CA SER A 103 -4.59 -15.83 8.08
C SER A 103 -5.08 -16.69 9.26
N VAL A 104 -4.25 -16.79 10.30
CA VAL A 104 -4.46 -17.57 11.52
C VAL A 104 -4.08 -16.70 12.71
N GLY A 105 -4.59 -17.06 13.89
CA GLY A 105 -4.22 -16.39 15.13
C GLY A 105 -2.72 -16.47 15.38
N VAL A 106 -2.10 -15.33 15.69
CA VAL A 106 -0.67 -15.25 15.97
C VAL A 106 -0.44 -15.59 17.44
N THR A 107 -0.04 -16.82 17.72
CA THR A 107 0.38 -17.25 19.05
C THR A 107 1.84 -17.71 18.99
N GLY A 108 2.74 -17.04 19.71
CA GLY A 108 4.09 -17.55 19.97
C GLY A 108 4.01 -18.76 20.90
N MET A 109 4.83 -19.78 20.69
CA MET A 109 5.09 -20.80 21.71
C MET A 109 6.44 -20.50 22.35
N GLN A 110 6.45 -20.24 23.66
CA GLN A 110 7.64 -20.42 24.48
C GLN A 110 7.31 -21.45 25.55
N SER A 111 8.12 -22.51 25.64
CA SER A 111 8.03 -23.52 26.71
C SER A 111 6.63 -24.12 26.92
N GLY A 112 5.88 -24.36 25.85
CA GLY A 112 4.52 -24.93 25.93
C GLY A 112 3.42 -23.94 26.33
N GLN A 113 3.73 -22.64 26.45
CA GLN A 113 2.78 -21.58 26.76
C GLN A 113 2.61 -20.63 25.56
N THR A 114 1.37 -20.31 25.22
CA THR A 114 1.03 -19.39 24.13
C THR A 114 1.27 -17.94 24.56
N THR A 115 2.34 -17.32 24.09
CA THR A 115 2.65 -15.90 24.32
C THR A 115 2.40 -15.10 23.04
N ILE A 116 1.66 -14.00 23.13
CA ILE A 116 1.53 -13.05 22.02
C ILE A 116 2.94 -12.56 21.67
N PRO A 117 3.31 -12.49 20.38
CA PRO A 117 4.64 -12.01 20.06
C PRO A 117 4.86 -10.57 20.49
N ASN A 118 6.05 -10.26 20.98
CA ASN A 118 6.43 -8.97 21.56
C ASN A 118 6.89 -7.93 20.53
N TRP A 119 6.42 -8.03 19.28
CA TRP A 119 6.78 -7.10 18.20
C TRP A 119 5.56 -6.34 17.71
N ASN A 120 5.69 -5.02 17.61
CA ASN A 120 4.63 -4.13 17.13
C ASN A 120 4.44 -4.19 15.62
N PHE A 121 5.35 -4.85 14.91
CA PHE A 121 5.47 -4.92 13.48
C PHE A 121 5.95 -6.38 13.14
N ALA A 122 5.43 -7.09 12.11
CA ALA A 122 6.05 -8.30 11.47
C ALA A 122 6.95 -8.09 10.23
N GLN A 123 8.21 -8.56 10.28
CA GLN A 123 9.18 -8.33 9.20
C GLN A 123 9.08 -9.40 8.13
N ARG A 124 9.04 -8.98 6.87
CA ARG A 124 9.36 -9.85 5.76
C ARG A 124 10.47 -9.26 4.92
N ILE A 125 11.55 -10.00 4.88
CA ILE A 125 12.71 -9.70 4.06
C ILE A 125 12.34 -10.04 2.61
N VAL A 126 12.55 -9.10 1.69
CA VAL A 126 12.55 -9.41 0.26
C VAL A 126 13.93 -9.96 -0.07
N TRP A 127 13.96 -11.15 -0.66
CA TRP A 127 15.20 -11.88 -0.92
C TRP A 127 15.69 -11.67 -2.34
N SER A 128 17.00 -11.64 -2.57
CA SER A 128 17.55 -11.89 -3.90
C SER A 128 17.36 -13.36 -4.28
N SER A 129 17.11 -13.65 -5.57
CA SER A 129 17.04 -15.02 -6.10
C SER A 129 18.43 -15.67 -6.30
N GLY A 130 19.50 -14.87 -6.29
CA GLY A 130 20.89 -15.31 -6.46
C GLY A 130 21.54 -15.86 -5.19
N ALA A 131 22.69 -16.52 -5.33
CA ALA A 131 23.52 -17.06 -4.26
C ALA A 131 24.73 -16.15 -3.97
N PRO A 132 25.02 -15.86 -2.69
CA PRO A 132 24.22 -16.23 -1.52
C PRO A 132 22.89 -15.46 -1.51
N ARG A 133 21.82 -16.12 -1.05
CA ARG A 133 20.53 -15.45 -0.85
C ARG A 133 20.72 -14.40 0.22
N ALA A 134 20.48 -13.14 -0.14
CA ALA A 134 20.65 -12.03 0.77
C ALA A 134 19.33 -11.27 0.93
N PRO A 135 19.08 -10.72 2.14
CA PRO A 135 18.11 -9.65 2.29
C PRO A 135 18.45 -8.52 1.31
N LEU A 136 17.48 -8.08 0.51
CA LEU A 136 17.64 -6.86 -0.25
C LEU A 136 17.65 -5.67 0.72
N ALA A 137 18.68 -4.83 0.62
CA ALA A 137 18.70 -3.52 1.27
C ALA A 137 17.68 -2.57 0.60
N SER A 138 17.30 -1.50 1.30
CA SER A 138 16.51 -0.41 0.70
C SER A 138 17.20 0.10 -0.57
N GLN A 139 16.42 0.46 -1.60
CA GLN A 139 17.00 0.90 -2.88
C GLN A 139 17.51 2.34 -2.74
N THR A 140 18.70 2.61 -3.27
CA THR A 140 19.12 3.98 -3.58
C THR A 140 18.51 4.31 -4.94
N GLU A 141 17.47 5.14 -4.99
CA GLU A 141 16.91 5.58 -6.27
C GLU A 141 17.89 6.54 -6.95
N THR A 142 18.29 6.21 -8.19
CA THR A 142 18.67 7.24 -9.15
C THR A 142 17.35 7.80 -9.68
N PRO A 143 17.13 9.13 -9.75
CA PRO A 143 15.84 9.70 -10.16
C PRO A 143 15.50 9.22 -11.57
N GLN A 144 14.66 8.20 -11.66
CA GLN A 144 14.02 7.81 -12.90
C GLN A 144 12.74 8.62 -12.91
N ALA A 145 12.59 9.52 -13.90
CA ALA A 145 11.50 10.48 -13.98
C ALA A 145 10.16 9.82 -13.63
N GLU A 146 9.67 10.10 -12.41
CA GLU A 146 8.30 9.80 -12.03
C GLU A 146 7.43 10.55 -13.04
N THR A 147 6.74 9.79 -13.88
CA THR A 147 5.64 10.38 -14.64
C THR A 147 4.58 10.76 -13.61
N PRO A 148 4.21 12.05 -13.48
CA PRO A 148 3.17 12.44 -12.56
C PRO A 148 1.88 11.70 -12.91
N PRO A 149 0.98 11.46 -11.93
CA PRO A 149 -0.33 10.87 -12.21
C PRO A 149 -0.99 11.69 -13.33
N MET A 150 -1.35 10.99 -14.41
CA MET A 150 -1.91 11.57 -15.63
C MET A 150 -3.01 12.59 -15.29
N SER A 151 -2.74 13.85 -15.59
CA SER A 151 -3.78 14.85 -15.74
C SER A 151 -4.54 14.55 -17.04
N ALA A 152 -5.87 14.59 -16.99
CA ALA A 152 -6.75 14.34 -18.13
C ALA A 152 -6.38 15.22 -19.35
N PRO A 153 -6.50 14.70 -20.59
CA PRO A 153 -6.15 15.46 -21.79
C PRO A 153 -7.18 16.58 -22.01
N GLN A 154 -6.70 17.82 -22.05
CA GLN A 154 -7.46 18.93 -22.66
C GLN A 154 -7.29 18.88 -24.18
N GLY A 155 -8.36 19.30 -24.88
CA GLY A 155 -8.63 19.00 -26.28
C GLY A 155 -7.63 19.50 -27.33
N VAL A 156 -7.68 18.79 -28.47
CA VAL A 156 -7.10 19.04 -29.80
C VAL A 156 -7.47 20.46 -30.29
N GLU A 157 -6.63 21.26 -30.97
CA GLU A 157 -6.23 21.21 -32.41
C GLU A 157 -5.42 22.52 -32.80
N PRO A 158 -4.87 22.74 -34.02
CA PRO A 158 -3.64 22.16 -34.60
C PRO A 158 -2.55 23.17 -35.08
N ALA A 159 -1.37 22.59 -35.35
CA ALA A 159 -0.36 22.86 -36.41
C ALA A 159 0.27 24.26 -36.63
N GLN A 160 1.62 24.29 -36.63
CA GLN A 160 2.41 24.79 -37.78
C GLN A 160 3.86 24.26 -37.76
N GLN A 161 4.43 24.15 -38.97
CA GLN A 161 5.62 23.42 -39.41
C GLN A 161 6.95 24.20 -39.31
N GLN A 162 8.03 23.50 -39.71
CA GLN A 162 9.39 23.94 -40.12
C GLN A 162 10.40 24.25 -39.01
N GLY A 163 11.70 23.94 -39.12
CA GLY A 163 12.49 23.20 -40.10
C GLY A 163 13.82 22.77 -39.45
N ASP A 164 14.30 21.56 -39.76
CA ASP A 164 15.55 21.26 -40.46
C ASP A 164 16.85 21.95 -39.95
N SER A 165 17.80 21.11 -39.49
CA SER A 165 19.25 21.11 -39.81
C SER A 165 20.13 20.63 -38.64
N SER A 166 20.69 19.42 -38.81
CA SER A 166 22.05 19.06 -38.33
C SER A 166 23.07 19.57 -39.39
N PRO A 167 24.42 19.43 -39.28
CA PRO A 167 25.20 18.56 -38.39
C PRO A 167 26.60 19.10 -37.94
N LYS A 168 27.43 18.17 -37.41
CA LYS A 168 28.93 18.15 -37.39
C LYS A 168 29.61 18.91 -36.23
N GLN A 169 30.78 18.54 -35.69
CA GLN A 169 31.70 17.39 -35.76
C GLN A 169 32.78 17.60 -34.66
N ALA A 170 33.58 16.56 -34.41
CA ALA A 170 34.92 16.53 -33.81
C ALA A 170 35.00 16.63 -32.27
N SER A 171 35.45 15.61 -31.53
CA SER A 171 36.70 14.83 -31.53
C SER A 171 37.78 15.42 -30.61
N GLU A 172 38.21 14.56 -29.67
CA GLU A 172 39.51 14.50 -28.97
C GLU A 172 39.82 15.66 -27.99
N THR A 173 40.27 15.44 -26.76
CA THR A 173 41.50 14.70 -26.40
C THR A 173 41.54 14.41 -24.88
N GLN A 174 42.19 13.31 -24.50
CA GLN A 174 42.64 12.99 -23.14
C GLN A 174 43.89 13.81 -22.75
N GLU A 175 44.03 14.18 -21.46
CA GLU A 175 45.27 14.02 -20.65
C GLU A 175 44.98 14.40 -19.18
N VAL A 176 45.07 13.46 -18.23
CA VAL A 176 46.19 13.19 -17.28
C VAL A 176 46.34 14.23 -16.14
N SER A 177 46.03 13.77 -14.92
CA SER A 177 46.25 14.44 -13.62
C SER A 177 47.75 14.64 -13.30
N PRO A 178 48.14 15.47 -12.30
CA PRO A 178 48.20 14.96 -10.92
C PRO A 178 47.90 15.98 -9.80
N THR A 179 47.59 15.42 -8.63
CA THR A 179 47.42 16.02 -7.29
C THR A 179 48.66 16.78 -6.80
N PRO A 180 48.51 17.65 -5.79
CA PRO A 180 49.25 17.37 -4.55
C PRO A 180 48.43 17.54 -3.26
N ALA A 181 48.85 16.75 -2.28
CA ALA A 181 48.34 16.66 -0.93
C ALA A 181 48.69 17.90 -0.08
N ALA A 182 47.84 18.20 0.89
CA ALA A 182 48.20 18.93 2.09
C ALA A 182 47.46 18.32 3.29
N GLU A 183 48.24 17.65 4.15
CA GLU A 183 47.85 17.24 5.50
C GLU A 183 47.69 18.48 6.40
N VAL A 184 46.57 18.57 7.11
CA VAL A 184 46.47 19.32 8.36
C VAL A 184 45.75 18.44 9.37
N GLN A 185 46.48 18.01 10.39
CA GLN A 185 45.96 17.35 11.58
C GLN A 185 45.32 18.40 12.50
N ALA A 186 44.04 18.24 12.83
CA ALA A 186 43.43 18.91 13.97
C ALA A 186 42.33 18.03 14.60
N GLN A 187 42.68 17.49 15.77
CA GLN A 187 41.88 17.32 17.00
C GLN A 187 40.43 16.83 16.91
N GLN A 188 40.22 15.68 17.57
CA GLN A 188 38.95 15.08 17.95
C GLN A 188 37.99 16.10 18.61
N ALA A 189 36.84 16.28 17.96
CA ALA A 189 35.62 16.75 18.60
C ALA A 189 34.52 15.73 18.26
N ASP A 190 33.85 15.24 19.30
CA ASP A 190 32.63 14.42 19.22
C ASP A 190 31.65 15.08 18.24
N THR A 191 31.51 14.49 17.06
CA THR A 191 30.50 14.86 16.09
C THR A 191 29.50 13.72 16.04
N GLU A 192 28.28 14.03 16.50
CA GLU A 192 27.08 13.27 16.23
C GLU A 192 27.09 12.82 14.77
N GLN A 193 27.13 11.50 14.58
CA GLN A 193 27.07 10.90 13.26
C GLN A 193 25.74 11.31 12.59
N PRO A 194 25.76 12.07 11.48
CA PRO A 194 24.55 12.40 10.76
C PRO A 194 23.91 11.11 10.24
N ALA A 195 22.58 11.04 10.34
CA ALA A 195 21.76 9.93 9.92
C ALA A 195 22.22 9.42 8.54
N THR A 196 22.68 8.16 8.50
CA THR A 196 23.04 7.50 7.25
C THR A 196 21.84 7.54 6.31
N SER A 197 22.08 7.97 5.07
CA SER A 197 21.11 8.01 3.97
C SER A 197 20.36 6.68 3.90
N GLN A 198 19.14 6.65 4.46
CA GLN A 198 18.28 5.48 4.40
C GLN A 198 17.73 5.41 2.98
N GLY A 199 18.10 4.38 2.22
CA GLY A 199 17.49 4.14 0.91
C GLY A 199 15.96 4.03 1.01
N THR A 200 15.26 4.27 -0.10
CA THR A 200 13.81 4.12 -0.20
C THR A 200 13.41 2.66 0.04
N PRO A 201 12.49 2.38 0.98
CA PRO A 201 11.97 1.03 1.19
C PRO A 201 11.37 0.46 -0.10
N LEU A 202 11.44 -0.87 -0.29
CA LEU A 202 10.85 -1.53 -1.46
C LEU A 202 9.31 -1.41 -1.54
N THR A 203 8.70 -0.94 -0.45
CA THR A 203 7.27 -1.04 -0.15
C THR A 203 6.96 -0.25 1.12
N ASP A 204 5.77 0.34 1.20
CA ASP A 204 5.32 1.15 2.34
C ASP A 204 4.25 0.45 3.21
N VAL A 205 3.92 -0.80 2.89
CA VAL A 205 2.90 -1.57 3.59
C VAL A 205 3.37 -1.92 5.00
N SER A 206 2.58 -1.54 6.00
CA SER A 206 2.94 -1.72 7.41
C SER A 206 1.72 -2.00 8.29
N TRP A 207 1.94 -2.67 9.42
CA TRP A 207 0.90 -2.98 10.40
C TRP A 207 1.36 -2.53 11.78
N ILE A 208 0.49 -1.86 12.54
CA ILE A 208 0.57 -1.87 14.00
C ILE A 208 -0.12 -3.14 14.46
N TYR A 209 0.63 -4.06 15.07
CA TYR A 209 0.09 -5.33 15.58
C TYR A 209 -0.72 -5.15 16.86
N SER A 210 -0.37 -4.18 17.69
CA SER A 210 -1.07 -3.91 18.95
C SER A 210 -0.80 -2.49 19.42
N LEU A 211 -1.81 -1.84 20.00
CA LEU A 211 -1.70 -0.66 20.85
C LEU A 211 -1.87 -1.10 22.32
N SER A 212 -1.07 -2.08 22.76
CA SER A 212 -1.16 -2.66 24.12
C SER A 212 -0.24 -1.96 25.09
N GLY A 213 -0.79 -1.63 26.26
CA GLY A 213 -0.08 -0.96 27.36
C GLY A 213 -0.92 0.19 27.91
N THR A 214 -0.64 0.59 29.15
CA THR A 214 -1.31 1.75 29.75
C THR A 214 -0.97 3.01 28.95
N ASP A 215 -1.99 3.77 28.56
CA ASP A 215 -1.87 5.03 27.81
C ASP A 215 -1.17 4.95 26.44
N VAL A 216 -1.09 3.75 25.83
CA VAL A 216 -0.53 3.58 24.49
C VAL A 216 -1.47 4.15 23.44
N LYS A 217 -0.94 5.05 22.60
CA LYS A 217 -1.69 5.83 21.61
C LYS A 217 -0.91 5.96 20.32
N TYR A 218 -1.61 6.06 19.19
CA TYR A 218 -1.02 6.44 17.91
C TYR A 218 -1.59 7.79 17.45
N THR A 219 -0.74 8.79 17.20
CA THR A 219 -1.19 10.15 16.90
C THR A 219 -0.53 10.73 15.65
N PHE A 220 -1.31 11.35 14.77
CA PHE A 220 -0.78 12.09 13.63
C PHE A 220 -1.59 13.35 13.34
N THR A 221 -0.95 14.32 12.69
CA THR A 221 -1.54 15.60 12.31
C THR A 221 -1.59 15.77 10.79
N PHE A 222 -2.52 16.59 10.32
CA PHE A 222 -2.64 16.96 8.92
C PHE A 222 -3.31 18.32 8.76
N ASN A 223 -2.90 19.08 7.75
CA ASN A 223 -3.58 20.32 7.36
C ASN A 223 -4.72 20.00 6.38
N TYR A 224 -5.88 20.61 6.61
CA TYR A 224 -7.08 20.33 5.86
C TYR A 224 -7.91 21.59 5.62
N PHE A 225 -8.19 21.88 4.35
CA PHE A 225 -8.98 23.05 3.93
C PHE A 225 -10.23 22.67 3.11
N GLY A 226 -10.57 21.37 3.06
CA GLY A 226 -11.77 20.85 2.39
C GLY A 226 -13.05 21.00 3.23
N PRO A 227 -14.17 20.34 2.85
CA PRO A 227 -15.43 20.36 3.59
C PRO A 227 -15.29 19.96 5.07
N SER A 228 -16.17 20.41 5.96
CA SER A 228 -16.11 20.05 7.40
C SER A 228 -16.25 18.54 7.69
N MET A 229 -16.52 17.73 6.66
CA MET A 229 -16.56 16.28 6.71
C MET A 229 -15.54 15.65 5.75
N ALA A 230 -14.89 14.57 6.20
CA ALA A 230 -14.04 13.71 5.38
C ALA A 230 -14.20 12.25 5.81
N TYR A 231 -13.58 11.34 5.06
CA TYR A 231 -13.64 9.90 5.25
C TYR A 231 -12.23 9.36 5.46
N LEU A 232 -12.02 8.69 6.59
CA LEU A 232 -10.78 8.00 6.92
C LEU A 232 -10.94 6.50 6.66
N TYR A 233 -9.99 5.95 5.90
CA TYR A 233 -9.90 4.54 5.59
C TYR A 233 -8.59 3.95 6.09
N PHE A 234 -8.64 2.72 6.58
CA PHE A 234 -7.46 1.93 6.93
C PHE A 234 -7.81 0.44 6.95
N PRO A 235 -6.89 -0.45 6.53
CA PRO A 235 -7.12 -1.88 6.66
C PRO A 235 -6.99 -2.32 8.12
N TYR A 236 -7.81 -3.28 8.53
CA TYR A 236 -7.76 -3.86 9.88
C TYR A 236 -8.12 -5.34 9.91
N LYS A 237 -7.66 -6.03 10.96
CA LYS A 237 -7.96 -7.44 11.22
C LYS A 237 -7.67 -7.83 12.67
N LEU A 238 -8.08 -9.04 13.07
CA LEU A 238 -7.70 -9.59 14.39
C LEU A 238 -6.28 -10.15 14.38
N VAL A 239 -5.57 -10.00 15.50
CA VAL A 239 -4.31 -10.70 15.78
C VAL A 239 -4.58 -12.14 16.16
N LYS A 240 -5.57 -12.36 17.05
CA LYS A 240 -5.94 -13.66 17.60
C LYS A 240 -7.45 -13.82 17.55
N SER A 241 -7.91 -15.06 17.34
CA SER A 241 -9.31 -15.42 17.48
C SER A 241 -9.78 -15.14 18.91
N ASP A 242 -11.06 -14.79 19.06
CA ASP A 242 -11.73 -14.55 20.34
C ASP A 242 -11.27 -13.30 21.12
N ASP A 243 -10.36 -12.49 20.56
CA ASP A 243 -10.02 -11.20 21.15
C ASP A 243 -11.25 -10.28 21.18
N SER A 244 -11.56 -9.75 22.37
CA SER A 244 -12.55 -8.69 22.54
C SER A 244 -11.96 -7.38 22.06
N VAL A 245 -12.01 -7.15 20.75
CA VAL A 245 -11.37 -5.97 20.17
C VAL A 245 -12.19 -4.70 20.35
N GLY A 246 -11.47 -3.58 20.37
CA GLY A 246 -12.03 -2.24 20.41
C GLY A 246 -10.98 -1.24 19.96
N LEU A 247 -11.39 -0.29 19.13
CA LEU A 247 -10.59 0.86 18.76
C LEU A 247 -11.44 2.10 19.00
N GLN A 248 -10.81 3.19 19.42
CA GLN A 248 -11.48 4.49 19.49
C GLN A 248 -10.54 5.55 18.91
N TYR A 249 -11.12 6.63 18.41
CA TYR A 249 -10.36 7.77 17.94
C TYR A 249 -10.81 9.06 18.62
N LYS A 250 -9.88 9.98 18.80
CA LYS A 250 -10.13 11.36 19.18
C LYS A 250 -9.68 12.27 18.05
N LEU A 251 -10.62 13.08 17.54
CA LEU A 251 -10.34 14.11 16.55
C LEU A 251 -10.19 15.45 17.26
N ASN A 252 -9.03 16.08 17.13
CA ASN A 252 -8.68 17.33 17.78
C ASN A 252 -8.90 17.23 19.30
N ASN A 253 -9.54 18.22 19.91
CA ASN A 253 -9.80 18.26 21.35
C ASN A 253 -11.16 17.64 21.74
N ASN A 254 -11.82 16.92 20.83
CA ASN A 254 -13.12 16.32 21.07
C ASN A 254 -13.03 15.09 21.99
N ASN A 255 -14.19 14.58 22.42
CA ASN A 255 -14.26 13.33 23.17
C ASN A 255 -13.91 12.13 22.26
N PRO A 256 -13.28 11.08 22.81
CA PRO A 256 -13.05 9.84 22.07
C PRO A 256 -14.36 9.22 21.56
N VAL A 257 -14.34 8.73 20.33
CA VAL A 257 -15.45 8.04 19.66
C VAL A 257 -15.04 6.59 19.44
N ALA A 258 -15.85 5.66 19.96
CA ALA A 258 -15.63 4.23 19.78
C ALA A 258 -15.93 3.79 18.34
N LEU A 259 -15.02 3.01 17.77
CA LEU A 259 -15.18 2.35 16.48
C LEU A 259 -15.70 0.93 16.71
N ASN A 260 -17.01 0.78 16.54
CA ASN A 260 -17.67 -0.53 16.61
C ASN A 260 -17.60 -1.20 15.24
N PHE A 261 -16.79 -2.25 15.11
CA PHE A 261 -16.69 -3.08 13.91
C PHE A 261 -17.85 -4.09 13.85
N GLY A 262 -18.39 -4.35 12.66
CA GLY A 262 -19.39 -5.41 12.44
C GLY A 262 -20.84 -5.07 12.75
N VAL A 263 -21.14 -3.81 13.11
CA VAL A 263 -22.53 -3.34 13.23
C VAL A 263 -22.83 -2.48 11.99
N GLU A 264 -23.63 -3.00 11.07
CA GLU A 264 -23.94 -2.34 9.79
C GLU A 264 -24.48 -0.91 9.94
N ALA A 265 -25.11 -0.61 11.07
CA ALA A 265 -25.65 0.72 11.37
C ALA A 265 -24.60 1.85 11.46
N ASN A 266 -23.30 1.53 11.69
CA ASN A 266 -22.26 2.54 11.94
C ASN A 266 -21.16 2.65 10.87
N ALA A 267 -21.29 1.97 9.72
CA ALA A 267 -20.40 2.09 8.55
C ALA A 267 -18.86 1.88 8.75
N ASN A 268 -18.39 1.54 9.96
CA ASN A 268 -16.95 1.37 10.27
C ASN A 268 -16.33 0.07 9.70
N GLY A 269 -17.09 -0.71 8.95
CA GLY A 269 -16.66 -1.96 8.29
C GLY A 269 -17.15 -3.24 8.99
N PRO A 270 -16.94 -4.42 8.37
CA PRO A 270 -17.37 -5.72 8.88
C PRO A 270 -16.74 -6.10 10.23
N ALA A 271 -17.26 -7.15 10.88
CA ALA A 271 -16.61 -7.69 12.07
C ALA A 271 -15.18 -8.13 11.73
N ALA A 272 -14.21 -7.78 12.58
CA ALA A 272 -12.83 -8.20 12.38
C ALA A 272 -12.70 -9.72 12.50
N SER A 273 -11.88 -10.35 11.66
CA SER A 273 -11.51 -11.76 11.77
C SER A 273 -10.00 -11.95 11.59
N VAL A 274 -9.49 -13.15 11.92
CA VAL A 274 -8.08 -13.50 11.70
C VAL A 274 -7.81 -13.92 10.26
N ASP A 275 -8.81 -14.32 9.49
CA ASP A 275 -8.65 -14.86 8.15
C ASP A 275 -9.00 -13.85 7.04
N ASN A 276 -9.40 -12.63 7.42
CA ASN A 276 -9.77 -11.57 6.50
C ASN A 276 -9.06 -10.24 6.84
N ILE A 277 -8.86 -9.41 5.82
CA ILE A 277 -8.49 -8.01 5.96
C ILE A 277 -9.72 -7.19 5.57
N ASN A 278 -10.27 -6.47 6.54
CA ASN A 278 -11.34 -5.52 6.30
C ASN A 278 -10.76 -4.12 6.06
N VAL A 279 -11.57 -3.21 5.52
CA VAL A 279 -11.21 -1.78 5.42
C VAL A 279 -12.23 -0.96 6.21
N ALA A 280 -11.75 -0.20 7.18
CA ALA A 280 -12.60 0.71 7.94
C ALA A 280 -12.98 1.92 7.08
N LYS A 281 -14.17 2.47 7.32
CA LYS A 281 -14.59 3.76 6.77
C LYS A 281 -15.16 4.60 7.92
N VAL A 282 -14.37 5.55 8.38
CA VAL A 282 -14.71 6.41 9.52
C VAL A 282 -15.09 7.78 9.00
N ASN A 283 -16.28 8.26 9.38
CA ASN A 283 -16.72 9.62 9.08
C ASN A 283 -16.08 10.60 10.06
N LEU A 284 -15.18 11.44 9.56
CA LEU A 284 -14.58 12.53 10.31
C LEU A 284 -15.45 13.78 10.14
N ALA A 285 -16.12 14.22 11.20
CA ALA A 285 -16.94 15.43 11.20
C ALA A 285 -16.30 16.53 12.05
N ASN A 286 -16.67 17.79 11.77
CA ASN A 286 -16.18 18.98 12.48
C ASN A 286 -14.66 19.15 12.36
N LEU A 287 -14.12 18.92 11.15
CA LEU A 287 -12.72 19.21 10.84
C LEU A 287 -12.44 20.70 10.97
N ASN A 288 -11.32 21.03 11.60
CA ASN A 288 -10.80 22.39 11.68
C ASN A 288 -10.36 22.85 10.28
N PHE A 289 -10.54 24.14 9.99
CA PHE A 289 -9.93 24.77 8.82
C PHE A 289 -8.45 25.04 9.10
N GLY A 290 -7.57 24.15 8.65
CA GLY A 290 -6.15 24.14 8.98
C GLY A 290 -5.73 22.82 9.64
N GLU A 291 -4.96 22.90 10.72
CA GLU A 291 -4.41 21.72 11.37
C GLU A 291 -5.48 20.90 12.10
N ASN A 292 -5.43 19.58 11.90
CA ASN A 292 -6.22 18.58 12.58
C ASN A 292 -5.31 17.49 13.14
N THR A 293 -5.71 16.89 14.26
CA THR A 293 -5.00 15.81 14.94
C THR A 293 -5.93 14.62 15.13
N ILE A 294 -5.48 13.42 14.78
CA ILE A 294 -6.17 12.17 15.09
C ILE A 294 -5.31 11.38 16.07
N GLU A 295 -5.92 10.97 17.18
CA GLU A 295 -5.34 10.05 18.17
C GLU A 295 -6.15 8.75 18.16
N PHE A 296 -5.50 7.62 17.97
CA PHE A 296 -6.06 6.29 18.16
C PHE A 296 -5.65 5.71 19.51
N SER A 297 -6.61 5.08 20.19
CA SER A 297 -6.40 4.38 21.45
C SER A 297 -7.33 3.18 21.58
N VAL A 298 -7.12 2.38 22.63
CA VAL A 298 -7.92 1.19 22.92
C VAL A 298 -8.86 1.49 24.09
N PRO A 299 -10.17 1.22 23.99
CA PRO A 299 -11.08 1.32 25.13
C PRO A 299 -10.65 0.39 26.28
N MET A 300 -11.05 0.72 27.51
CA MET A 300 -10.76 -0.11 28.68
C MET A 300 -11.28 -1.55 28.49
N ASN A 301 -10.48 -2.55 28.91
CA ASN A 301 -10.79 -3.99 28.79
C ASN A 301 -10.94 -4.50 27.35
N LYS A 302 -10.40 -3.78 26.35
CA LYS A 302 -10.38 -4.20 24.94
C LYS A 302 -8.95 -4.41 24.47
N VAL A 303 -8.84 -5.05 23.30
CA VAL A 303 -7.57 -5.22 22.55
C VAL A 303 -7.66 -4.46 21.24
N ALA A 304 -6.58 -3.80 20.80
CA ALA A 304 -6.57 -3.18 19.48
C ALA A 304 -6.65 -4.25 18.38
N PRO A 305 -7.41 -4.07 17.29
CA PRO A 305 -7.16 -4.82 16.08
C PRO A 305 -5.79 -4.44 15.50
N MET A 306 -5.25 -5.28 14.62
CA MET A 306 -4.17 -4.83 13.75
C MET A 306 -4.71 -3.72 12.84
N ILE A 307 -3.96 -2.63 12.69
CA ILE A 307 -4.31 -1.53 11.77
C ILE A 307 -3.15 -1.24 10.83
N GLY A 308 -3.46 -0.94 9.57
CA GLY A 308 -2.48 -0.54 8.58
C GLY A 308 -2.46 0.96 8.31
N ASN A 309 -1.83 1.33 7.19
CA ASN A 309 -1.71 2.71 6.73
C ASN A 309 -3.08 3.36 6.54
N MET A 310 -3.11 4.68 6.66
CA MET A 310 -4.33 5.46 6.70
C MET A 310 -4.48 6.31 5.45
N TYR A 311 -5.72 6.52 5.02
CA TYR A 311 -6.08 7.29 3.84
C TYR A 311 -7.24 8.22 4.18
N ILE A 312 -7.14 9.50 3.83
CA ILE A 312 -8.21 10.47 4.05
C ILE A 312 -8.65 11.06 2.72
N THR A 313 -9.96 11.08 2.47
CA THR A 313 -10.55 11.76 1.32
C THR A 313 -11.78 12.57 1.72
N SER A 314 -12.03 13.70 1.06
CA SER A 314 -13.28 14.45 1.19
C SER A 314 -14.38 13.95 0.26
N ASP A 315 -14.07 13.00 -0.64
CA ASP A 315 -15.02 12.46 -1.62
C ASP A 315 -15.15 10.94 -1.51
N VAL A 316 -16.37 10.48 -1.22
CA VAL A 316 -16.69 9.05 -1.13
C VAL A 316 -16.49 8.30 -2.44
N ALA A 317 -16.54 8.99 -3.59
CA ALA A 317 -16.32 8.38 -4.89
C ALA A 317 -14.92 7.76 -5.01
N ASN A 318 -13.94 8.26 -4.24
CA ASN A 318 -12.57 7.75 -4.24
C ASN A 318 -12.36 6.48 -3.40
N GLN A 319 -13.41 5.89 -2.83
CA GLN A 319 -13.32 4.64 -2.07
C GLN A 319 -12.63 3.52 -2.88
N GLY A 320 -12.96 3.37 -4.17
CA GLY A 320 -12.33 2.37 -5.03
C GLY A 320 -10.84 2.63 -5.24
N ALA A 321 -10.43 3.89 -5.41
CA ALA A 321 -9.02 4.27 -5.55
C ALA A 321 -8.24 4.01 -4.26
N VAL A 322 -8.84 4.29 -3.10
CA VAL A 322 -8.25 3.97 -1.79
C VAL A 322 -8.09 2.45 -1.62
N TYR A 323 -9.10 1.65 -2.00
CA TYR A 323 -8.99 0.19 -1.94
C TYR A 323 -7.90 -0.34 -2.87
N ASN A 324 -7.76 0.26 -4.05
CA ASN A 324 -6.69 -0.06 -4.97
C ASN A 324 -5.31 0.17 -4.34
N GLN A 325 -5.10 1.31 -3.67
CA GLN A 325 -3.85 1.58 -2.97
C GLN A 325 -3.59 0.62 -1.81
N ILE A 326 -4.61 0.31 -1.00
CA ILE A 326 -4.48 -0.65 0.10
C ILE A 326 -4.05 -2.03 -0.43
N PHE A 327 -4.71 -2.54 -1.47
CA PHE A 327 -4.47 -3.91 -1.93
C PHE A 327 -3.51 -4.02 -3.11
N GLY A 328 -2.80 -2.93 -3.46
CA GLY A 328 -1.83 -2.91 -4.55
C GLY A 328 -2.47 -3.21 -5.90
N ASN A 329 -3.72 -2.79 -6.11
CA ASN A 329 -4.44 -3.03 -7.36
C ASN A 329 -4.22 -1.86 -8.33
N THR A 330 -3.98 -2.18 -9.59
CA THR A 330 -3.89 -1.21 -10.68
C THR A 330 -4.88 -1.59 -11.77
N ASN A 331 -5.81 -0.68 -12.08
CA ASN A 331 -6.76 -0.86 -13.17
C ASN A 331 -6.10 -0.54 -14.52
N SER A 332 -6.57 -1.15 -15.61
CA SER A 332 -6.14 -0.81 -16.98
C SER A 332 -6.46 0.62 -17.39
N SER A 333 -7.42 1.27 -16.74
CA SER A 333 -7.79 2.67 -16.97
C SER A 333 -8.31 3.31 -15.68
N SER A 334 -8.28 4.64 -15.60
CA SER A 334 -8.80 5.43 -14.47
C SER A 334 -10.32 5.42 -14.33
N ASP A 335 -11.05 5.04 -15.38
CA ASP A 335 -12.49 5.33 -15.49
C ASP A 335 -13.35 4.07 -15.36
N ALA A 336 -14.68 4.26 -15.28
CA ALA A 336 -15.71 3.19 -15.20
C ALA A 336 -15.66 2.16 -16.37
N ALA A 337 -14.85 2.43 -17.39
CA ALA A 337 -14.60 1.53 -18.50
C ALA A 337 -13.63 0.38 -18.15
N ALA A 338 -12.89 0.45 -17.05
CA ALA A 338 -11.88 -0.55 -16.69
C ALA A 338 -12.44 -1.98 -16.77
N THR A 339 -11.72 -2.84 -17.48
CA THR A 339 -12.06 -4.27 -17.66
C THR A 339 -11.03 -5.19 -17.06
N SER A 340 -9.89 -4.67 -16.60
CA SER A 340 -8.86 -5.49 -15.97
C SER A 340 -8.23 -4.79 -14.76
N VAL A 341 -7.75 -5.62 -13.85
CA VAL A 341 -7.08 -5.22 -12.62
C VAL A 341 -5.88 -6.13 -12.38
N THR A 342 -4.72 -5.55 -12.14
CA THR A 342 -3.49 -6.26 -11.76
C THR A 342 -3.22 -6.04 -10.27
N VAL A 343 -2.93 -7.12 -9.55
CA VAL A 343 -2.53 -7.06 -8.14
C VAL A 343 -1.02 -7.16 -8.02
N ASP A 344 -0.40 -6.15 -7.42
CA ASP A 344 1.01 -6.11 -7.04
C ASP A 344 1.23 -6.81 -5.69
N MET A 345 1.84 -8.00 -5.75
CA MET A 345 2.07 -8.85 -4.56
C MET A 345 3.10 -8.26 -3.58
N LEU A 346 3.91 -7.28 -4.02
CA LEU A 346 4.88 -6.58 -3.20
C LEU A 346 4.29 -5.33 -2.53
N LYS A 347 3.26 -4.72 -3.13
CA LYS A 347 2.73 -3.42 -2.66
C LYS A 347 1.35 -3.51 -2.01
N GLY A 348 0.63 -4.62 -2.16
CA GLY A 348 -0.68 -4.82 -1.55
C GLY A 348 -0.65 -5.49 -0.18
N TYR A 349 -1.55 -5.11 0.72
CA TYR A 349 -1.82 -5.88 1.95
C TYR A 349 -2.33 -7.29 1.62
N SER A 350 -1.74 -8.33 2.22
CA SER A 350 -2.06 -9.73 1.94
C SER A 350 -2.03 -10.57 3.22
N LEU A 351 -2.42 -11.85 3.15
CA LEU A 351 -2.25 -12.81 4.24
C LEU A 351 -1.52 -14.07 3.80
N ALA A 352 -0.83 -14.71 4.74
CA ALA A 352 -0.29 -16.05 4.59
C ALA A 352 -0.67 -16.85 5.81
N SER A 353 -0.82 -18.16 5.64
CA SER A 353 -1.08 -19.01 6.79
C SER A 353 0.16 -19.19 7.67
N ASP A 354 1.37 -19.10 7.10
CA ASP A 354 2.61 -19.51 7.75
C ASP A 354 3.76 -18.50 7.60
N TRP A 355 4.65 -18.45 8.59
CA TRP A 355 5.85 -17.61 8.59
C TRP A 355 6.84 -17.93 7.46
N SER A 356 6.80 -19.15 6.91
CA SER A 356 7.74 -19.63 5.88
C SER A 356 7.43 -19.14 4.48
N THR A 357 6.25 -18.62 4.19
CA THR A 357 5.98 -18.01 2.88
C THR A 357 6.95 -16.83 2.67
N VAL A 358 7.48 -16.66 1.46
CA VAL A 358 8.52 -15.65 1.14
C VAL A 358 8.17 -14.86 -0.10
N ILE A 359 8.82 -13.72 -0.29
CA ILE A 359 8.84 -12.98 -1.56
C ILE A 359 10.29 -12.83 -2.00
N SER A 360 10.57 -13.20 -3.24
CA SER A 360 11.92 -13.15 -3.82
C SER A 360 11.91 -12.33 -5.10
N GLN A 361 12.92 -11.48 -5.24
CA GLN A 361 13.21 -10.73 -6.46
C GLN A 361 14.00 -11.61 -7.43
N TYR A 362 13.52 -11.66 -8.66
CA TYR A 362 14.18 -12.22 -9.83
C TYR A 362 14.55 -11.06 -10.75
N ALA A 363 15.84 -10.89 -10.98
CA ALA A 363 16.43 -9.79 -11.75
C ALA A 363 17.80 -10.20 -12.27
N GLY A 364 18.38 -9.39 -13.16
CA GLY A 364 19.73 -9.58 -13.69
C GLY A 364 19.74 -9.90 -15.18
N ASN A 365 20.94 -9.89 -15.78
CA ASN A 365 21.11 -9.96 -17.23
C ASN A 365 20.56 -11.24 -17.86
N ASP A 366 20.57 -12.34 -17.12
CA ASP A 366 20.08 -13.65 -17.57
C ASP A 366 18.59 -13.87 -17.28
N LEU A 367 17.88 -12.84 -16.80
CA LEU A 367 16.44 -12.90 -16.60
C LEU A 367 15.74 -13.10 -17.93
N THR A 368 14.89 -14.14 -17.98
CA THR A 368 14.03 -14.42 -19.11
C THR A 368 12.60 -14.69 -18.64
N VAL A 369 11.64 -14.30 -19.46
CA VAL A 369 10.23 -14.66 -19.33
C VAL A 369 9.79 -15.27 -20.65
N ASP A 370 9.27 -16.50 -20.62
CA ASP A 370 8.92 -17.25 -21.84
C ASP A 370 10.08 -17.31 -22.85
N ASN A 371 11.30 -17.51 -22.33
CA ASN A 371 12.58 -17.52 -23.08
C ASN A 371 12.97 -16.18 -23.74
N MET A 372 12.27 -15.08 -23.45
CA MET A 372 12.66 -13.74 -23.90
C MET A 372 13.47 -13.03 -22.81
N GLN A 373 14.62 -12.45 -23.17
CA GLN A 373 15.47 -11.71 -22.23
C GLN A 373 14.79 -10.46 -21.67
N LYS A 374 14.89 -10.27 -20.36
CA LYS A 374 14.31 -9.19 -19.56
C LYS A 374 15.35 -8.58 -18.59
N PRO A 375 16.56 -8.19 -19.05
CA PRO A 375 17.70 -7.87 -18.18
C PRO A 375 17.48 -6.68 -17.23
N ASN A 376 16.57 -5.77 -17.60
CA ASN A 376 16.28 -4.54 -16.84
C ASN A 376 14.98 -4.62 -16.04
N GLU A 377 14.27 -5.75 -16.10
CA GLU A 377 13.03 -5.94 -15.35
C GLU A 377 13.31 -6.63 -14.01
N LYS A 378 12.41 -6.39 -13.05
CA LYS A 378 12.43 -7.01 -11.72
C LYS A 378 11.09 -7.68 -11.49
N PHE A 379 11.11 -8.97 -11.19
CA PHE A 379 9.91 -9.73 -10.84
C PHE A 379 9.97 -10.13 -9.37
N TYR A 380 8.87 -9.91 -8.64
CA TYR A 380 8.74 -10.33 -7.25
C TYR A 380 7.74 -11.47 -7.18
N LEU A 381 8.20 -12.65 -6.78
CA LEU A 381 7.36 -13.83 -6.74
C LEU A 381 7.16 -14.28 -5.29
N VAL A 382 5.91 -14.56 -4.94
CA VAL A 382 5.49 -15.23 -3.72
C VAL A 382 5.86 -16.71 -3.82
N GLY A 383 6.57 -17.22 -2.84
CA GLY A 383 7.00 -18.62 -2.78
C GLY A 383 6.61 -19.30 -1.49
N TYR A 384 6.74 -20.64 -1.49
CA TYR A 384 6.36 -21.51 -0.39
C TYR A 384 4.87 -21.45 0.00
N VAL A 385 4.01 -21.41 -1.01
CA VAL A 385 2.54 -21.60 -0.90
C VAL A 385 2.20 -23.08 -1.13
N GLY A 386 1.25 -23.63 -0.37
CA GLY A 386 0.91 -25.07 -0.39
C GLY A 386 2.04 -26.01 0.09
N GLY A 387 1.86 -27.34 -0.06
CA GLY A 387 2.88 -28.40 0.14
C GLY A 387 2.73 -29.28 1.39
N LYS A 388 3.34 -30.47 1.42
CA LYS A 388 2.98 -31.54 2.41
C LYS A 388 3.89 -31.72 3.64
N SER A 389 4.89 -30.86 3.82
CA SER A 389 5.86 -31.00 4.91
C SER A 389 6.22 -29.67 5.59
N PRO A 390 6.61 -29.71 6.88
CA PRO A 390 7.31 -28.61 7.52
C PRO A 390 8.54 -28.25 6.70
N ARG A 391 8.69 -26.98 6.31
CA ARG A 391 9.87 -26.55 5.56
C ARG A 391 11.06 -26.56 6.52
N THR A 392 11.84 -27.65 6.49
CA THR A 392 13.09 -27.77 7.24
C THR A 392 14.19 -27.13 6.41
N TYR A 393 14.74 -26.01 6.89
CA TYR A 393 15.85 -25.36 6.21
C TYR A 393 17.16 -26.04 6.62
N ARG A 394 17.88 -26.62 5.65
CA ARG A 394 19.23 -27.19 5.84
C ARG A 394 20.25 -26.24 5.21
N GLY A 395 20.90 -25.40 6.03
CA GLY A 395 22.01 -24.55 5.61
C GLY A 395 22.41 -23.50 6.67
N SER A 396 23.70 -23.24 6.82
CA SER A 396 24.30 -22.29 7.78
C SER A 396 24.28 -20.82 7.31
N ASP A 397 23.97 -20.54 6.04
CA ASP A 397 24.20 -19.23 5.41
C ASP A 397 22.95 -18.41 5.06
N VAL A 398 21.79 -18.70 5.68
CA VAL A 398 20.58 -17.91 5.43
C VAL A 398 20.05 -17.32 6.73
N THR A 399 20.21 -16.01 6.87
CA THR A 399 19.38 -15.22 7.78
C THR A 399 17.93 -15.51 7.38
N MET A 400 17.05 -15.96 8.27
CA MET A 400 15.64 -16.18 7.93
C MET A 400 14.81 -14.98 8.37
N ASN A 401 13.50 -14.99 8.09
CA ASN A 401 12.58 -14.17 8.87
C ASN A 401 12.91 -14.41 10.35
N VAL A 402 13.25 -13.33 11.07
CA VAL A 402 13.62 -13.40 12.50
C VAL A 402 12.47 -14.04 13.29
N GLN A 403 11.24 -13.82 12.81
CA GLN A 403 10.04 -14.38 13.36
C GLN A 403 9.59 -15.68 12.67
N LYS A 404 9.36 -16.73 13.46
CA LYS A 404 8.96 -18.07 13.01
C LYS A 404 7.62 -18.56 13.56
N SER A 405 6.72 -17.64 13.91
CA SER A 405 5.35 -17.94 14.31
C SER A 405 4.39 -16.93 13.67
N PRO A 406 3.17 -17.36 13.27
CA PRO A 406 2.58 -18.68 13.47
C PRO A 406 3.18 -19.74 12.54
N ALA A 407 3.34 -20.95 13.07
CA ALA A 407 3.69 -22.13 12.30
C ALA A 407 2.42 -22.98 12.14
N VAL A 408 1.96 -23.20 10.92
CA VAL A 408 0.73 -23.95 10.65
C VAL A 408 0.98 -25.43 10.90
N SER A 409 0.16 -26.05 11.75
CA SER A 409 0.25 -27.49 12.04
C SER A 409 -0.15 -28.35 10.83
N ASP A 410 -1.17 -27.93 10.09
CA ASP A 410 -1.53 -28.53 8.79
C ASP A 410 -0.75 -27.86 7.66
N THR A 411 0.47 -28.35 7.43
CA THR A 411 1.34 -27.80 6.39
C THR A 411 0.74 -27.91 4.98
N ASN A 412 -0.25 -28.79 4.78
CA ASN A 412 -0.95 -28.97 3.50
C ASN A 412 -1.82 -27.77 3.11
N LYS A 413 -2.19 -26.90 4.06
CA LYS A 413 -3.10 -25.77 3.81
C LYS A 413 -2.43 -24.41 3.99
N ARG A 414 -1.22 -24.27 3.43
CA ARG A 414 -0.53 -22.97 3.37
C ARG A 414 -1.16 -22.08 2.30
N ASP A 415 -2.23 -21.40 2.68
CA ASP A 415 -2.93 -20.44 1.82
C ASP A 415 -2.15 -19.11 1.78
N TYR A 416 -2.11 -18.51 0.59
CA TYR A 416 -1.79 -17.09 0.41
C TYR A 416 -3.05 -16.35 -0.04
N ILE A 417 -3.40 -15.28 0.67
CA ILE A 417 -4.64 -14.55 0.46
C ILE A 417 -4.31 -13.13 0.02
N PHE A 418 -4.92 -12.67 -1.06
CA PHE A 418 -4.85 -11.28 -1.50
C PHE A 418 -6.25 -10.81 -1.91
N TYR A 419 -6.37 -9.52 -2.24
CA TYR A 419 -7.66 -8.92 -2.56
C TYR A 419 -7.65 -8.21 -3.90
N VAL A 420 -8.76 -8.36 -4.63
CA VAL A 420 -8.99 -7.78 -5.95
C VAL A 420 -10.21 -6.89 -5.90
N ASN A 421 -10.02 -5.59 -6.14
CA ASN A 421 -11.07 -4.63 -6.33
C ASN A 421 -11.53 -4.66 -7.80
N ALA A 422 -12.46 -5.56 -8.12
CA ALA A 422 -12.92 -5.75 -9.47
C ALA A 422 -13.78 -4.55 -9.91
N PRO A 423 -13.56 -3.98 -11.10
CA PRO A 423 -14.33 -2.82 -11.56
C PRO A 423 -15.81 -3.14 -11.84
N LYS A 424 -16.13 -4.40 -12.15
CA LYS A 424 -17.46 -4.86 -12.55
C LYS A 424 -17.74 -6.27 -12.02
N ASP A 425 -19.02 -6.61 -11.87
CA ASP A 425 -19.45 -7.99 -11.71
C ASP A 425 -19.13 -8.77 -13.00
N GLY A 426 -18.61 -10.00 -12.89
CA GLY A 426 -18.49 -10.87 -14.05
C GLY A 426 -17.46 -12.00 -13.92
N ALA A 427 -17.22 -12.66 -15.05
CA ALA A 427 -16.28 -13.75 -15.18
C ALA A 427 -14.92 -13.21 -15.65
N TYR A 428 -13.87 -13.41 -14.85
CA TYR A 428 -12.53 -12.90 -15.11
C TYR A 428 -11.59 -14.04 -15.48
N SER A 429 -10.91 -13.92 -16.62
CA SER A 429 -9.71 -14.71 -16.87
C SER A 429 -8.56 -14.18 -16.03
N ILE A 430 -7.62 -15.07 -15.73
CA ILE A 430 -6.43 -14.81 -14.93
C ILE A 430 -5.17 -15.08 -15.74
N SER A 431 -4.20 -14.18 -15.62
CA SER A 431 -2.84 -14.36 -16.13
C SER A 431 -1.79 -13.91 -15.11
N GLY A 432 -0.57 -14.41 -15.26
CA GLY A 432 0.53 -14.08 -14.36
C GLY A 432 1.85 -14.72 -14.76
N VAL A 433 2.89 -14.43 -13.96
CA VAL A 433 4.23 -14.98 -14.10
C VAL A 433 4.48 -16.01 -13.00
N TYR A 434 5.18 -17.10 -13.33
CA TYR A 434 5.51 -18.15 -12.38
C TYR A 434 6.88 -18.78 -12.63
N ILE A 435 7.37 -19.50 -11.61
CA ILE A 435 8.47 -20.46 -11.72
C ILE A 435 8.12 -21.74 -10.95
N SER A 436 8.30 -22.89 -11.59
CA SER A 436 8.06 -24.23 -11.06
C SER A 436 9.33 -25.07 -11.16
N GLY A 437 9.69 -25.76 -10.06
CA GLY A 437 10.85 -26.63 -10.01
C GLY A 437 10.57 -28.06 -10.47
N THR A 438 11.51 -28.65 -11.20
CA THR A 438 11.72 -30.08 -11.47
C THR A 438 12.98 -30.52 -10.72
N GLN A 439 12.88 -31.59 -9.93
CA GLN A 439 14.07 -32.27 -9.39
C GLN A 439 14.23 -33.70 -9.92
N ASN A 440 13.31 -34.21 -10.74
CA ASN A 440 13.57 -35.44 -11.47
C ASN A 440 12.88 -35.40 -12.83
N THR A 441 13.29 -36.32 -13.68
CA THR A 441 12.96 -36.49 -15.10
C THR A 441 11.50 -36.82 -15.41
N GLU A 442 10.58 -36.66 -14.46
CA GLU A 442 9.14 -36.59 -14.74
C GLU A 442 8.69 -35.14 -14.59
N ILE A 443 8.03 -34.62 -15.62
CA ILE A 443 7.40 -33.30 -15.60
C ILE A 443 6.28 -33.35 -14.54
N ALA A 444 6.62 -33.15 -13.26
CA ALA A 444 5.64 -33.04 -12.21
C ALA A 444 5.00 -31.66 -12.36
N ASN A 445 3.98 -31.57 -13.22
CA ASN A 445 3.21 -30.37 -13.40
C ASN A 445 2.73 -29.87 -12.02
N SER A 446 3.15 -28.66 -11.66
CA SER A 446 2.62 -27.98 -10.49
C SER A 446 1.30 -27.31 -10.86
N TRP A 447 0.50 -26.96 -9.86
CA TRP A 447 -0.79 -26.31 -10.11
C TRP A 447 -0.90 -25.08 -9.23
N LEU A 448 -1.45 -24.01 -9.81
CA LEU A 448 -1.96 -22.87 -9.07
C LEU A 448 -3.47 -23.02 -8.97
N GLN A 449 -3.97 -23.14 -7.75
CA GLN A 449 -5.40 -23.05 -7.47
C GLN A 449 -5.73 -21.66 -6.95
N PHE A 450 -6.63 -20.97 -7.63
CA PHE A 450 -7.26 -19.74 -7.17
C PHE A 450 -8.69 -20.05 -6.75
N LYS A 451 -9.10 -19.62 -5.56
CA LYS A 451 -10.48 -19.70 -5.08
C LYS A 451 -10.92 -18.37 -4.50
N THR A 452 -12.21 -18.07 -4.57
CA THR A 452 -12.80 -16.99 -3.76
C THR A 452 -13.23 -17.52 -2.39
N GLY A 453 -13.95 -16.71 -1.60
CA GLY A 453 -14.61 -17.20 -0.39
C GLY A 453 -15.72 -18.24 -0.65
N ASP A 454 -16.21 -18.33 -1.88
CA ASP A 454 -17.11 -19.39 -2.34
C ASP A 454 -16.30 -20.60 -2.81
N GLU A 455 -16.47 -21.74 -2.13
CA GLU A 455 -15.77 -23.01 -2.40
C GLU A 455 -16.08 -23.60 -3.79
N THR A 456 -17.15 -23.15 -4.45
CA THR A 456 -17.49 -23.59 -5.81
C THR A 456 -16.82 -22.74 -6.89
N ASN A 457 -16.33 -21.56 -6.53
CA ASN A 457 -15.70 -20.62 -7.45
C ASN A 457 -14.17 -20.79 -7.40
N VAL A 458 -13.74 -21.88 -8.05
CA VAL A 458 -12.36 -22.35 -8.07
C VAL A 458 -11.86 -22.43 -9.52
N LEU A 459 -10.59 -22.07 -9.70
CA LEU A 459 -9.85 -22.15 -10.96
C LEU A 459 -8.49 -22.78 -10.69
N GLN A 460 -8.22 -23.93 -11.29
CA GLN A 460 -6.90 -24.56 -11.23
C GLN A 460 -6.18 -24.44 -12.57
N VAL A 461 -4.97 -23.91 -12.54
CA VAL A 461 -4.08 -23.73 -13.70
C VAL A 461 -2.90 -24.66 -13.55
N GLU A 462 -2.72 -25.56 -14.52
CA GLU A 462 -1.53 -26.38 -14.59
C GLU A 462 -0.37 -25.54 -15.10
N THR A 463 0.72 -25.52 -14.34
CA THR A 463 1.94 -24.79 -14.66
C THR A 463 3.03 -25.81 -14.97
N PRO A 464 3.37 -26.03 -16.25
CA PRO A 464 4.46 -26.92 -16.63
C PRO A 464 5.78 -26.51 -15.95
N GLY A 465 6.60 -27.51 -15.62
CA GLY A 465 7.94 -27.27 -15.11
C GLY A 465 8.74 -26.42 -16.10
N ASN A 466 9.25 -25.29 -15.64
CA ASN A 466 9.99 -24.32 -16.44
C ASN A 466 11.37 -24.00 -15.83
N ASN A 467 11.76 -24.70 -14.77
CA ASN A 467 13.14 -24.66 -14.30
C ASN A 467 14.02 -25.39 -15.32
N ASN A 468 14.80 -24.63 -16.05
CA ASN A 468 15.83 -25.23 -16.87
C ASN A 468 16.90 -25.79 -15.91
N THR A 469 17.00 -27.12 -15.81
CA THR A 469 17.95 -27.86 -14.95
C THR A 469 19.39 -27.75 -15.42
N GLU A 470 19.81 -26.58 -15.92
CA GLU A 470 21.21 -26.22 -15.73
C GLU A 470 21.36 -25.98 -14.25
N LYS A 471 21.73 -27.06 -13.56
CA LYS A 471 22.18 -27.10 -12.19
C LYS A 471 23.30 -26.07 -12.09
N VAL A 472 22.97 -24.80 -11.84
CA VAL A 472 23.98 -23.84 -11.47
C VAL A 472 24.48 -24.38 -10.14
N ALA A 473 25.70 -24.90 -10.15
CA ALA A 473 26.33 -25.59 -9.02
C ALA A 473 26.42 -24.70 -7.76
N SER A 474 25.96 -23.45 -7.84
CA SER A 474 25.91 -22.43 -6.80
C SER A 474 24.59 -22.35 -5.98
N GLY A 475 23.53 -23.10 -6.33
CA GLY A 475 22.27 -23.04 -5.56
C GLY A 475 21.36 -21.84 -5.85
N ASN A 476 21.53 -21.18 -7.01
CA ASN A 476 20.65 -20.12 -7.52
C ASN A 476 19.26 -20.65 -7.89
N TRP A 477 18.19 -19.88 -7.65
CA TRP A 477 16.94 -20.10 -8.41
C TRP A 477 17.17 -19.63 -9.86
N THR A 478 16.67 -20.38 -10.84
CA THR A 478 16.84 -20.03 -12.26
C THR A 478 16.17 -18.68 -12.55
N THR A 479 16.84 -17.80 -13.29
CA THR A 479 16.28 -16.54 -13.80
C THR A 479 15.34 -16.77 -15.00
N LYS A 480 14.78 -17.97 -15.13
CA LYS A 480 13.93 -18.40 -16.24
C LYS A 480 12.50 -18.52 -15.72
N LEU A 481 11.68 -17.52 -16.01
CA LEU A 481 10.28 -17.45 -15.64
C LEU A 481 9.39 -17.82 -16.84
N ALA A 482 8.15 -18.20 -16.60
CA ALA A 482 7.15 -18.38 -17.64
C ALA A 482 5.84 -17.68 -17.28
N THR A 483 4.97 -17.52 -18.27
CA THR A 483 3.62 -16.97 -18.08
C THR A 483 2.55 -18.05 -18.16
N PHE A 484 1.41 -17.77 -17.55
CA PHE A 484 0.16 -18.47 -17.81
C PHE A 484 -0.94 -17.46 -18.12
N ASP A 485 -1.93 -17.87 -18.91
CA ASP A 485 -3.10 -17.06 -19.25
C ASP A 485 -4.29 -17.98 -19.54
N THR A 486 -5.24 -17.99 -18.62
CA THR A 486 -6.42 -18.87 -18.67
C THR A 486 -7.39 -18.56 -19.81
N ALA A 487 -7.28 -17.39 -20.47
CA ALA A 487 -8.03 -17.11 -21.68
C ALA A 487 -7.52 -17.92 -22.89
N ARG A 488 -6.23 -18.30 -22.91
CA ARG A 488 -5.60 -19.01 -24.02
C ARG A 488 -6.00 -20.48 -24.08
N GLU A 489 -6.21 -21.00 -25.28
CA GLU A 489 -6.65 -22.39 -25.52
C GLU A 489 -5.63 -23.45 -25.09
N ASN A 490 -4.35 -23.11 -25.11
CA ASN A 490 -3.26 -24.04 -24.75
C ASN A 490 -2.99 -24.09 -23.25
N THR A 491 -3.64 -23.24 -22.44
CA THR A 491 -3.53 -23.31 -20.99
C THR A 491 -4.31 -24.51 -20.48
N LYS A 492 -3.61 -25.39 -19.76
CA LYS A 492 -4.21 -26.59 -19.18
C LYS A 492 -4.89 -26.24 -17.86
N LEU A 493 -6.17 -26.61 -17.76
CA LEU A 493 -7.09 -26.19 -16.70
C LEU A 493 -7.78 -27.41 -16.10
N ASN A 494 -8.09 -27.34 -14.81
CA ASN A 494 -8.88 -28.36 -14.11
C ASN A 494 -10.05 -27.70 -13.35
N PRO A 495 -11.32 -28.01 -13.67
CA PRO A 495 -11.75 -28.85 -14.79
C PRO A 495 -11.44 -28.20 -16.16
N LYS A 496 -11.31 -29.02 -17.20
CA LYS A 496 -11.04 -28.54 -18.57
C LYS A 496 -12.09 -27.51 -19.01
N GLY A 497 -11.64 -26.38 -19.54
CA GLY A 497 -12.51 -25.31 -20.05
C GLY A 497 -13.01 -24.31 -19.00
N LYS A 498 -12.75 -24.53 -17.70
CA LYS A 498 -13.00 -23.52 -16.66
C LYS A 498 -11.96 -22.41 -16.78
N LYS A 499 -12.21 -21.41 -17.62
CA LYS A 499 -11.26 -20.32 -17.93
C LYS A 499 -11.31 -19.14 -16.95
N THR A 500 -12.30 -19.08 -16.08
CA THR A 500 -12.61 -17.86 -15.32
C THR A 500 -12.91 -18.11 -13.85
N LEU A 501 -12.63 -17.08 -13.03
CA LEU A 501 -13.23 -16.89 -11.71
C LEU A 501 -14.33 -15.83 -11.80
N ASN A 502 -15.43 -16.05 -11.10
CA ASN A 502 -16.49 -15.04 -11.00
C ASN A 502 -16.15 -14.06 -9.88
N LEU A 503 -16.15 -12.76 -10.17
CA LEU A 503 -15.91 -11.69 -9.19
C LEU A 503 -17.12 -10.77 -9.10
N LYS A 504 -17.32 -10.16 -7.94
CA LYS A 504 -18.27 -9.08 -7.71
C LYS A 504 -17.57 -7.73 -7.87
N ALA A 505 -18.27 -6.71 -8.33
CA ALA A 505 -17.79 -5.35 -8.33
C ALA A 505 -17.38 -4.95 -6.91
N GLY A 506 -16.25 -4.27 -6.77
CA GLY A 506 -15.65 -3.99 -5.48
C GLY A 506 -14.67 -5.08 -5.04
N LEU A 507 -14.43 -5.14 -3.72
CA LEU A 507 -13.37 -5.95 -3.14
C LEU A 507 -13.73 -7.45 -3.04
N ASN A 508 -12.87 -8.31 -3.59
CA ASN A 508 -12.98 -9.76 -3.55
C ASN A 508 -11.77 -10.38 -2.86
N LYS A 509 -11.99 -11.32 -1.95
CA LYS A 509 -10.94 -12.15 -1.35
C LYS A 509 -10.55 -13.27 -2.32
N ILE A 510 -9.26 -13.37 -2.63
CA ILE A 510 -8.68 -14.46 -3.44
C ILE A 510 -7.73 -15.25 -2.57
N ILE A 511 -7.86 -16.58 -2.62
CA ILE A 511 -7.03 -17.51 -1.87
C ILE A 511 -6.29 -18.39 -2.87
N VAL A 512 -4.97 -18.48 -2.71
CA VAL A 512 -4.07 -19.27 -3.56
C VAL A 512 -3.48 -20.43 -2.79
N ASN A 513 -3.50 -21.60 -3.40
CA ASN A 513 -2.83 -22.81 -2.93
C ASN A 513 -2.32 -23.63 -4.13
N GLY A 514 -1.69 -24.78 -3.87
CA GLY A 514 -1.36 -25.74 -4.90
C GLY A 514 -2.55 -26.64 -5.28
N LYS A 515 -2.25 -27.70 -6.04
CA LYS A 515 -3.25 -28.64 -6.57
C LYS A 515 -4.24 -29.12 -5.49
N ASP A 516 -5.54 -29.06 -5.80
CA ASP A 516 -6.63 -29.52 -4.93
C ASP A 516 -6.58 -28.92 -3.50
N GLY A 517 -6.00 -27.73 -3.37
CA GLY A 517 -5.83 -27.04 -2.08
C GLY A 517 -4.80 -27.66 -1.14
N THR A 518 -3.98 -28.62 -1.61
CA THR A 518 -3.01 -29.34 -0.76
C THR A 518 -1.63 -29.57 -1.38
N GLY A 519 -1.49 -29.42 -2.70
CA GLY A 519 -0.22 -29.57 -3.42
C GLY A 519 0.75 -28.42 -3.17
N ASP A 520 2.02 -28.58 -3.57
CA ASP A 520 2.94 -27.45 -3.68
C ASP A 520 2.51 -26.54 -4.84
N ALA A 521 2.39 -25.24 -4.56
CA ALA A 521 2.20 -24.24 -5.61
C ALA A 521 3.57 -23.86 -6.21
N PRO A 522 3.65 -23.56 -7.52
CA PRO A 522 4.81 -22.86 -8.05
C PRO A 522 4.93 -21.48 -7.38
N ASN A 523 6.12 -20.88 -7.42
CA ASN A 523 6.22 -19.48 -7.03
C ASN A 523 5.54 -18.62 -8.10
N PHE A 524 4.78 -17.61 -7.71
CA PHE A 524 3.98 -16.79 -8.62
C PHE A 524 4.11 -15.30 -8.31
N GLY A 525 4.04 -14.48 -9.35
CA GLY A 525 4.17 -13.02 -9.24
C GLY A 525 2.83 -12.31 -9.23
N ASN A 526 2.83 -11.06 -9.73
CA ASN A 526 1.63 -10.27 -9.91
C ASN A 526 0.61 -11.01 -10.79
N ILE A 527 -0.66 -10.87 -10.42
CA ILE A 527 -1.78 -11.55 -11.06
C ILE A 527 -2.68 -10.52 -11.70
N THR A 528 -3.02 -10.71 -12.98
CA THR A 528 -3.95 -9.86 -13.72
C THR A 528 -5.27 -10.59 -13.92
N PHE A 529 -6.36 -9.91 -13.57
CA PHE A 529 -7.73 -10.35 -13.79
C PHE A 529 -8.31 -9.53 -14.92
N THR A 530 -8.78 -10.18 -15.98
CA THR A 530 -9.39 -9.52 -17.15
C THR A 530 -10.82 -10.01 -17.33
N LEU A 531 -11.78 -9.08 -17.32
CA LEU A 531 -13.19 -9.35 -17.52
C LEU A 531 -13.39 -9.94 -18.93
N MET A 532 -13.88 -11.17 -18.98
CA MET A 532 -14.28 -11.81 -20.22
C MET A 532 -15.66 -11.27 -20.58
N ASN A 533 -15.75 -10.56 -21.71
CA ASN A 533 -17.07 -10.25 -22.26
C ASN A 533 -17.76 -11.58 -22.56
N PRO A 534 -19.04 -11.78 -22.16
CA PRO A 534 -19.78 -12.93 -22.63
C PRO A 534 -19.73 -12.92 -24.15
N SER A 535 -19.28 -14.04 -24.74
CA SER A 535 -19.32 -14.22 -26.18
C SER A 535 -20.76 -13.96 -26.62
N MET A 536 -20.98 -12.91 -27.43
CA MET A 536 -22.28 -12.61 -28.02
C MET A 536 -22.73 -13.74 -28.93
#